data_AF-A0A348SCL5-F1
#
_entry.id   AF-A0A348SCL5-F1
#
_cell.length_a   1.000
_cell.length_b   1.000
_cell.length_c   1.000
_cell.angle_alpha   90.00
_cell.angle_beta   90.00
_cell.angle_gamma   90.00
#
_symmetry.space_group_name_H-M   'P 1'
#
loop_
_entity.id
_entity.type
_entity.pdbx_description
1 polymer ?
#
loop_
_entity_poly.entity_id
_entity_poly.type
_entity_poly.pdbx_seq_one_letter_code
_entity_poly.pdbx_strand_id
1 'polypeptide(L)' 'GGEILAAFGDTAADIPLLTAARRAVAVAPDKQLREEAQRRGWEIVG' A
#
# COMPACT_ATOMS: atom_id res chain seq x y z
N GLY A 1 -15.61 -7.13 13.38
CA GLY A 1 -15.17 -6.98 11.98
C GLY A 1 -13.88 -7.76 11.79
N GLY A 2 -13.61 -8.28 10.59
CA GLY A 2 -12.36 -8.98 10.28
C GLY A 2 -11.19 -8.02 10.11
N GLU A 3 -9.98 -8.48 10.41
CA GLU A 3 -8.71 -7.76 10.16
C GLU A 3 -8.23 -8.06 8.74
N ILE A 4 -7.74 -7.04 8.02
CA ILE A 4 -7.06 -7.23 6.73
C ILE A 4 -5.60 -7.55 7.02
N LEU A 5 -5.20 -8.81 6.86
CA LEU A 5 -3.83 -9.24 7.19
C LEU A 5 -2.79 -8.66 6.22
N ALA A 6 -3.12 -8.60 4.93
CA ALA A 6 -2.25 -8.02 3.91
C ALA A 6 -3.07 -7.39 2.79
N ALA A 7 -2.52 -6.34 2.19
CA ALA A 7 -3.05 -5.73 0.97
C ALA A 7 -1.92 -5.34 0.02
N PHE A 8 -2.23 -5.41 -1.27
CA PHE A 8 -1.33 -5.10 -2.38
C PHE A 8 -2.04 -4.12 -3.30
N GLY A 9 -1.35 -3.09 -3.76
CA GLY A 9 -1.91 -2.07 -4.66
C GLY A 9 -0.83 -1.40 -5.50
N ASP A 10 -1.23 -0.84 -6.62
CA ASP A 10 -0.35 -0.23 -7.63
C ASP A 10 -0.67 1.24 -7.90
N THR A 11 -1.82 1.73 -7.40
CA THR A 11 -2.23 3.12 -7.63
C THR A 11 -2.58 3.86 -6.34
N ALA A 12 -2.64 5.18 -6.41
CA ALA A 12 -3.08 6.01 -5.30
C ALA A 12 -4.49 5.66 -4.78
N ALA A 13 -5.34 5.06 -5.61
CA ALA A 13 -6.69 4.65 -5.22
C ALA A 13 -6.68 3.52 -4.15
N ASP A 14 -5.58 2.77 -4.05
CA ASP A 14 -5.44 1.65 -3.11
C ASP A 14 -5.00 2.09 -1.71
N ILE A 15 -4.60 3.36 -1.53
CA ILE A 15 -4.12 3.90 -0.25
C ILE A 15 -5.08 3.62 0.92
N PRO A 16 -6.42 3.77 0.80
CA PRO A 16 -7.34 3.43 1.88
C PRO A 16 -7.29 1.95 2.28
N LEU A 17 -7.23 1.05 1.29
CA LEU A 17 -7.15 -0.39 1.54
C LEU A 17 -5.82 -0.78 2.19
N LEU A 18 -4.71 -0.27 1.64
CA LEU A 18 -3.36 -0.49 2.16
C LEU A 18 -3.21 0.04 3.58
N THR A 19 -3.81 1.20 3.89
CA THR A 19 -3.80 1.78 5.24
C THR A 19 -4.53 0.92 6.27
N ALA A 20 -5.59 0.22 5.84
CA ALA A 20 -6.36 -0.65 6.72
C ALA A 20 -5.71 -2.03 6.95
N ALA A 21 -4.70 -2.38 6.15
CA ALA A 21 -4.02 -3.67 6.23
C ALA A 21 -2.90 -3.67 7.27
N ARG A 22 -2.73 -4.80 7.97
CA ARG A 22 -1.59 -5.05 8.85
C ARG A 22 -0.26 -5.04 8.09
N ARG A 23 -0.25 -5.59 6.87
CA ARG A 23 0.90 -5.54 5.94
C ARG A 23 0.47 -4.91 4.62
N ALA A 24 1.05 -3.77 4.28
CA ALA A 24 0.82 -3.10 3.01
C ALA A 24 2.04 -3.24 2.10
N VAL A 25 1.81 -3.57 0.83
CA VAL A 25 2.84 -3.68 -0.20
C VAL A 25 2.39 -2.90 -1.44
N ALA A 26 3.21 -1.95 -1.87
CA ALA A 26 3.01 -1.21 -3.11
C ALA A 26 3.71 -1.93 -4.27
N VAL A 27 2.96 -2.39 -5.26
CA VAL A 27 3.45 -3.20 -6.39
C VAL A 27 3.48 -2.35 -7.64
N ALA A 28 4.66 -2.15 -8.24
CA ALA A 28 4.89 -1.26 -9.38
C ALA A 28 4.13 0.09 -9.26
N PRO A 29 4.25 0.79 -8.12
CA PRO A 29 3.33 1.87 -7.80
C PRO A 29 3.47 3.08 -8.73
N ASP A 30 2.34 3.75 -8.96
CA ASP A 30 2.35 5.10 -9.49
C ASP A 30 3.13 6.07 -8.58
N LYS A 31 3.39 7.28 -9.08
CA LYS A 31 4.20 8.27 -8.35
C LYS A 31 3.62 8.58 -6.96
N GLN A 32 2.29 8.73 -6.86
CA GLN A 32 1.64 9.16 -5.64
C GLN A 32 1.62 8.02 -4.60
N LEU A 33 1.34 6.78 -5.02
CA LEU A 33 1.44 5.63 -4.14
C LEU A 33 2.89 5.38 -3.71
N ARG A 34 3.88 5.59 -4.59
CA ARG A 34 5.30 5.45 -4.24
C ARG A 34 5.72 6.42 -3.14
N GLU A 35 5.33 7.69 -3.26
CA GLU A 35 5.60 8.72 -2.25
C GLU A 35 4.95 8.35 -0.90
N GLU A 36 3.70 7.91 -0.91
CA GLU A 36 2.99 7.50 0.29
C GLU A 36 3.59 6.23 0.93
N ALA A 37 3.94 5.24 0.11
CA ALA A 37 4.59 4.01 0.55
C ALA A 37 5.94 4.30 1.23
N GLN A 38 6.77 5.17 0.63
CA GLN A 38 8.02 5.62 1.24
C GLN A 38 7.78 6.36 2.56
N ARG A 39 6.79 7.25 2.60
CA ARG A 39 6.43 8.01 3.81
C ARG A 39 5.96 7.11 4.96
N ARG A 40 5.26 6.02 4.65
CA ARG A 40 4.73 5.06 5.64
C ARG A 40 5.65 3.88 5.93
N GLY A 41 6.73 3.71 5.17
CA GLY A 41 7.61 2.54 5.26
C GLY A 41 6.95 1.25 4.76
N TRP A 42 6.02 1.35 3.81
CA TRP A 42 5.47 0.17 3.14
C TRP A 42 6.50 -0.48 2.23
N GLU A 43 6.40 -1.80 2.07
CA GLU A 43 7.22 -2.54 1.12
C GLU A 43 6.88 -2.11 -0.31
N ILE A 44 7.89 -1.93 -1.15
CA ILE A 44 7.73 -1.59 -2.57
C ILE A 44 8.34 -2.72 -3.39
N VAL A 45 7.57 -3.29 -4.31
CA VAL A 45 8.00 -4.37 -5.20
C VAL A 45 7.75 -3.94 -6.65
N GLY A 46 8.78 -3.95 -7.50
CA GLY A 46 8.68 -3.57 -8.91
C GLY A 46 9.48 -2.34 -9.28
#